data_AF-A0A382JN88-F1
#
_entry.id   AF-A0A382JN88-F1
#
_cell.length_a   1.000
_cell.length_b   1.000
_cell.length_c   1.000
_cell.angle_alpha   90.00
_cell.angle_beta   90.00
_cell.angle_gamma   90.00
#
_symmetry.space_group_name_H-M   'P 1'
#
loop_
_entity.id
_entity.type
_entity.pdbx_description
1 polymer ?
#
loop_
_entity_poly.entity_id
_entity_poly.type
_entity_poly.pdbx_seq_one_letter_code
_entity_poly.pdbx_strand_id
1 'polypeptide(L)'
;MGLSRRAAIVASGRVATTGSILVVNALLARAWAPDLFGQFSTIWVLGNTLVPFFLMGIPGALLYALPRRESPQRGALLVRSTVVLAASALVLCLVLWIASPLIALSVDGLTAAQLGDSLISFLPYVFCLVAGGHIEAALVASGRPMWQAVIAWLGAVVLIGSASGAYVFNWSVELTFAALSAA
;
A
#
# COMPACT_ATOMS: atom_id res chain seq x y z
N MET A 1 -1.68 -18.87 -24.34
CA MET A 1 -2.78 -18.04 -23.75
C MET A 1 -2.84 -16.73 -24.52
N GLY A 2 -4.02 -16.33 -24.98
CA GLY A 2 -4.20 -15.04 -25.68
C GLY A 2 -3.94 -13.84 -24.77
N LEU A 3 -3.49 -12.73 -25.36
CA LEU A 3 -3.25 -11.45 -24.69
C LEU A 3 -4.49 -10.96 -23.92
N SER A 4 -5.68 -11.13 -24.49
CA SER A 4 -6.96 -10.75 -23.87
C SER A 4 -7.19 -11.42 -22.52
N ARG A 5 -6.92 -12.73 -22.41
CA ARG A 5 -7.09 -13.48 -21.16
C ARG A 5 -6.12 -13.00 -20.08
N ARG A 6 -4.87 -12.68 -20.44
CA ARG A 6 -3.88 -12.16 -19.49
C ARG A 6 -4.28 -10.77 -18.98
N ALA A 7 -4.76 -9.91 -19.89
CA ALA A 7 -5.26 -8.59 -19.53
C ALA A 7 -6.47 -8.68 -18.58
N ALA A 8 -7.42 -9.58 -18.85
CA ALA A 8 -8.58 -9.80 -17.98
C ALA A 8 -8.17 -10.26 -16.57
N ILE A 9 -7.18 -11.16 -16.46
CA ILE A 9 -6.67 -11.62 -15.16
C ILE A 9 -6.04 -10.44 -14.39
N VAL A 10 -5.18 -9.64 -15.02
CA VAL A 10 -4.57 -8.48 -14.36
C VAL A 10 -5.62 -7.43 -13.97
N ALA A 11 -6.59 -7.18 -14.85
CA ALA A 11 -7.70 -6.27 -14.58
C ALA A 11 -8.51 -6.73 -13.36
N SER A 12 -8.77 -8.04 -13.22
CA SER A 12 -9.47 -8.57 -12.05
C SER A 12 -8.73 -8.30 -10.74
N GLY A 13 -7.40 -8.42 -10.73
CA GLY A 13 -6.58 -8.08 -9.57
C GLY A 13 -6.68 -6.59 -9.24
N ARG A 14 -6.65 -5.71 -10.25
CA ARG A 14 -6.82 -4.27 -10.06
C ARG A 14 -8.19 -3.92 -9.50
N VAL A 15 -9.25 -4.56 -9.98
CA VAL A 15 -10.61 -4.40 -9.44
C VAL A 15 -10.65 -4.84 -7.98
N ALA A 16 -9.99 -5.94 -7.61
CA ALA A 16 -9.92 -6.38 -6.22
C ALA A 16 -9.22 -5.35 -5.32
N THR A 17 -8.05 -4.84 -5.72
CA THR A 17 -7.29 -3.84 -4.95
C THR A 17 -8.04 -2.50 -4.84
N THR A 18 -8.56 -1.98 -5.94
CA THR A 18 -9.28 -0.69 -5.92
C THR A 18 -10.62 -0.83 -5.21
N GLY A 19 -11.33 -1.94 -5.45
CA GLY A 19 -12.60 -2.23 -4.78
C GLY A 19 -12.45 -2.40 -3.28
N SER A 20 -11.38 -3.06 -2.81
CA SER A 20 -11.14 -3.21 -1.37
C SER A 20 -10.93 -1.88 -0.67
N ILE A 21 -10.20 -0.95 -1.28
CA ILE A 21 -10.01 0.41 -0.72
C ILE A 21 -11.35 1.12 -0.56
N LEU A 22 -12.25 1.02 -1.54
CA LEU A 22 -13.59 1.61 -1.45
C LEU A 22 -14.40 0.99 -0.31
N VAL A 23 -14.38 -0.34 -0.20
CA VAL A 23 -15.08 -1.07 0.87
C VAL A 23 -14.52 -0.71 2.24
N VAL A 24 -13.20 -0.66 2.39
CA VAL A 24 -12.51 -0.25 3.64
C VAL A 24 -12.97 1.15 4.05
N ASN A 25 -12.93 2.12 3.14
CA ASN A 25 -13.38 3.49 3.44
C ASN A 25 -14.86 3.54 3.83
N ALA A 26 -15.73 2.79 3.14
CA ALA A 26 -17.15 2.73 3.47
C ALA A 26 -17.43 2.09 4.84
N LEU A 27 -16.68 1.06 5.22
CA LEU A 27 -16.78 0.41 6.53
C LEU A 27 -16.30 1.35 7.64
N LEU A 28 -15.12 1.95 7.48
CA LEU A 28 -14.54 2.84 8.49
C LEU A 28 -15.34 4.14 8.68
N ALA A 29 -15.88 4.70 7.59
CA ALA A 29 -16.77 5.87 7.67
C ALA A 29 -18.09 5.57 8.42
N ARG A 30 -18.50 4.30 8.49
CA ARG A 30 -19.64 3.86 9.30
C ARG A 30 -19.26 3.46 10.72
N ALA A 31 -18.05 2.95 10.92
CA ALA A 31 -17.56 2.49 12.22
C ALA A 31 -17.22 3.65 13.16
N TRP A 32 -16.67 4.73 12.61
CA TRP A 32 -16.05 5.79 13.39
C TRP A 32 -16.81 7.11 13.36
N ALA A 33 -16.62 7.90 14.42
CA ALA A 33 -17.03 9.30 14.45
C ALA A 33 -16.29 10.10 13.37
N PRO A 34 -16.88 11.21 12.87
CA PRO A 34 -16.29 12.03 11.81
C PRO A 34 -14.84 12.46 12.07
N ASP A 35 -14.52 12.82 13.31
CA ASP A 35 -13.18 13.30 13.69
C ASP A 35 -12.11 12.20 13.54
N LEU A 36 -12.43 10.98 13.99
CA LEU A 36 -11.52 9.83 13.89
C LEU A 36 -11.34 9.38 12.44
N PHE A 37 -12.42 9.38 11.66
CA PHE A 37 -12.33 9.08 10.23
C PHE A 37 -11.55 10.15 9.46
N GLY A 38 -11.72 11.43 9.82
CA GLY A 38 -10.95 12.54 9.26
C GLY A 38 -9.45 12.40 9.51
N GLN A 39 -9.06 12.02 10.73
CA GLN A 39 -7.66 11.70 11.06
C GLN A 39 -7.11 10.56 10.22
N PHE A 40 -7.82 9.43 10.17
CA PHE A 40 -7.42 8.29 9.35
C PHE A 40 -7.27 8.68 7.87
N SER A 41 -8.27 9.36 7.30
CA SER A 41 -8.30 9.75 5.90
C SER A 41 -7.14 10.70 5.56
N THR A 42 -6.80 11.63 6.45
CA THR A 42 -5.70 12.57 6.24
C THR A 42 -4.36 11.83 6.12
N ILE A 43 -4.08 10.92 7.06
CA ILE A 43 -2.85 10.10 7.06
C ILE A 43 -2.83 9.17 5.83
N TRP A 44 -3.97 8.53 5.54
CA TRP A 44 -4.12 7.61 4.42
C TRP A 44 -3.85 8.30 3.07
N VAL A 45 -4.46 9.47 2.85
CA VAL A 45 -4.28 10.26 1.62
C VAL A 45 -2.85 10.76 1.50
N LEU A 46 -2.26 11.25 2.60
CA LEU A 46 -0.88 11.71 2.62
C LEU A 46 0.09 10.58 2.18
N GLY A 47 -0.04 9.39 2.77
CA GLY A 47 0.77 8.24 2.40
C GLY A 47 0.60 7.85 0.93
N ASN A 48 -0.65 7.68 0.48
CA ASN A 48 -0.95 7.28 -0.90
C ASN A 48 -0.54 8.34 -1.94
N THR A 49 -0.46 9.61 -1.56
CA THR A 49 0.03 10.68 -2.44
C THR A 49 1.54 10.62 -2.63
N LEU A 50 2.29 10.27 -1.58
CA LEU A 50 3.75 10.22 -1.62
C LEU A 50 4.28 8.90 -2.21
N VAL A 51 3.60 7.76 -1.96
CA VAL A 51 4.03 6.43 -2.43
C VAL A 51 4.48 6.40 -3.90
N PRO A 52 3.72 6.95 -4.88
CA PRO A 52 4.13 6.94 -6.29
C PRO A 52 5.49 7.59 -6.58
N PHE A 53 5.85 8.65 -5.86
CA PHE A 53 7.14 9.32 -6.01
C PHE A 53 8.29 8.43 -5.53
N PHE A 54 8.08 7.72 -4.42
CA PHE A 54 9.07 6.81 -3.83
C PHE A 54 9.16 5.46 -4.55
N LEU A 55 8.17 5.10 -5.36
CA LEU A 55 8.30 3.97 -6.28
C LEU A 55 9.25 4.26 -7.47
N MET A 56 9.59 5.53 -7.73
CA MET A 56 10.56 5.97 -8.74
C MET A 56 10.35 5.39 -10.15
N GLY A 57 9.12 4.99 -10.49
CA GLY A 57 8.82 4.31 -11.76
C GLY A 57 9.42 2.90 -11.91
N ILE A 58 10.04 2.33 -10.87
CA ILE A 58 10.66 1.00 -10.90
C ILE A 58 9.68 -0.10 -11.33
N PRO A 59 8.42 -0.15 -10.82
CA PRO A 59 7.45 -1.15 -11.28
C PRO A 59 7.21 -1.10 -12.79
N GLY A 60 7.12 0.11 -13.37
CA GLY A 60 6.95 0.30 -14.82
C GLY A 60 8.19 -0.16 -15.59
N ALA A 61 9.39 0.17 -15.11
CA ALA A 61 10.64 -0.26 -15.74
C ALA A 61 10.80 -1.80 -15.75
N LEU A 62 10.34 -2.49 -14.70
CA LEU A 62 10.40 -3.96 -14.61
C LEU A 62 9.53 -4.66 -15.65
N LEU A 63 8.36 -4.10 -15.99
CA LEU A 63 7.50 -4.65 -17.05
C LEU A 63 8.23 -4.74 -18.40
N TYR A 64 9.17 -3.84 -18.65
CA TYR A 64 9.96 -3.79 -19.87
C TYR A 64 11.29 -4.55 -19.77
N ALA A 65 12.02 -4.36 -18.66
CA ALA A 65 13.38 -4.86 -18.50
C ALA A 65 13.43 -6.36 -18.14
N LEU A 66 12.49 -6.84 -17.32
CA LEU A 66 12.52 -8.21 -16.80
C LEU A 66 12.35 -9.29 -17.89
N PRO A 67 11.44 -9.16 -18.87
CA PRO A 67 11.28 -10.16 -19.93
C PRO A 67 12.51 -10.31 -20.83
N ARG A 68 13.34 -9.26 -20.93
CA ARG A 68 14.50 -9.17 -21.83
C ARG A 68 15.81 -9.70 -21.25
N ARG A 69 15.82 -10.03 -19.95
CA ARG A 69 17.01 -10.52 -19.23
C ARG A 69 17.08 -12.04 -19.23
N GLU A 70 18.29 -12.58 -19.17
CA GLU A 70 18.53 -14.01 -18.94
C GLU A 70 18.22 -14.44 -17.50
N SER A 71 17.99 -15.73 -17.28
CA SER A 71 17.51 -16.31 -16.00
C SER A 71 18.29 -15.85 -14.75
N PRO A 72 19.65 -15.86 -14.71
CA PRO A 72 20.40 -15.44 -13.53
C PRO A 72 20.27 -13.93 -13.24
N GLN A 73 20.14 -13.14 -14.31
CA GLN A 73 20.07 -11.69 -14.22
C GLN A 73 18.68 -11.21 -13.76
N ARG A 74 17.63 -12.01 -13.97
CA ARG A 74 16.27 -11.71 -13.51
C ARG A 74 16.18 -11.67 -11.99
N GLY A 75 16.70 -12.69 -11.31
CA GLY A 75 16.72 -12.76 -9.85
C GLY A 75 17.51 -11.61 -9.25
N ALA A 76 18.71 -11.34 -9.79
CA ALA A 76 19.54 -10.22 -9.34
C ALA A 76 18.85 -8.86 -9.53
N LEU A 77 18.12 -8.66 -10.63
CA LEU A 77 17.36 -7.43 -10.87
C LEU A 77 16.25 -7.25 -9.83
N LEU A 78 15.49 -8.31 -9.53
CA LEU A 78 14.42 -8.25 -8.53
C LEU A 78 14.95 -7.95 -7.13
N VAL A 79 16.06 -8.59 -6.72
CA VAL A 79 16.71 -8.31 -5.43
C VAL A 79 17.18 -6.86 -5.38
N ARG A 80 17.85 -6.37 -6.42
CA ARG A 80 18.30 -4.97 -6.49
C ARG A 80 17.13 -3.99 -6.43
N SER A 81 16.06 -4.24 -7.17
CA SER A 81 14.83 -3.42 -7.12
C SER A 81 14.21 -3.43 -5.72
N THR A 82 14.16 -4.60 -5.07
CA THR A 82 13.65 -4.72 -3.69
C THR A 82 14.51 -3.92 -2.72
N VAL A 83 15.84 -4.02 -2.79
CA VAL A 83 16.76 -3.28 -1.91
C VAL A 83 16.62 -1.77 -2.11
N VAL A 84 16.57 -1.31 -3.36
CA VAL A 84 16.40 0.12 -3.68
C VAL A 84 15.05 0.63 -3.17
N LEU A 85 13.97 -0.12 -3.38
CA LEU A 85 12.65 0.26 -2.91
C LEU A 85 12.52 0.18 -1.39
N ALA A 86 13.15 -0.78 -0.74
CA ALA A 86 13.20 -0.85 0.73
C ALA A 86 13.96 0.35 1.31
N ALA A 87 15.11 0.72 0.72
CA ALA A 87 15.82 1.93 1.12
C ALA A 87 14.98 3.19 0.89
N SER A 88 14.29 3.28 -0.25
CA SER A 88 13.37 4.39 -0.55
C SER A 88 12.20 4.46 0.43
N ALA A 89 11.64 3.30 0.81
CA ALA A 89 10.59 3.18 1.81
C ALA A 89 11.05 3.68 3.19
N LEU A 90 12.28 3.36 3.61
CA LEU A 90 12.87 3.90 4.84
C LEU A 90 13.00 5.43 4.78
N VAL A 91 13.42 5.99 3.64
CA VAL A 91 13.49 7.44 3.46
C VAL A 91 12.09 8.06 3.56
N LEU A 92 11.06 7.46 2.96
CA LEU A 92 9.68 7.94 3.09
C LEU A 92 9.21 7.91 4.55
N CYS A 93 9.46 6.81 5.27
CA CYS A 93 9.10 6.71 6.68
C CYS A 93 9.81 7.77 7.52
N LEU A 94 11.09 8.03 7.25
CA LEU A 94 11.85 9.08 7.94
C LEU A 94 11.32 10.48 7.62
N VAL A 95 10.97 10.75 6.36
CA VAL A 95 10.37 12.02 5.93
C VAL A 95 9.04 12.23 6.63
N LEU A 96 8.16 11.22 6.67
CA LEU A 96 6.87 11.30 7.36
C LEU A 96 7.04 11.51 8.87
N TRP A 97 8.00 10.82 9.49
CA TRP A 97 8.32 11.01 10.91
C TRP A 97 8.75 12.45 11.18
N ILE A 98 9.74 12.97 10.45
CA ILE A 98 10.29 14.32 10.68
C ILE A 98 9.25 15.40 10.33
N ALA A 99 8.43 15.18 9.31
CA ALA A 99 7.40 16.12 8.90
C ALA A 99 6.15 16.09 9.79
N SER A 100 5.97 15.06 10.63
CA SER A 100 4.78 14.91 11.49
C SER A 100 4.40 16.17 12.30
N PRO A 101 5.31 16.88 13.01
CA PRO A 101 4.93 18.10 13.71
C PRO A 101 4.50 19.23 12.78
N LEU A 102 5.07 19.32 11.57
CA LEU A 102 4.70 20.35 10.59
C LEU A 102 3.32 20.06 9.99
N ILE A 103 3.00 18.79 9.78
CA ILE A 103 1.67 18.36 9.30
C ILE A 103 0.61 18.63 10.37
N ALA A 104 0.92 18.45 11.65
CA ALA A 104 -0.01 18.76 12.74
C ALA A 104 -0.37 20.26 12.80
N LEU A 105 0.51 21.15 12.35
CA LEU A 105 0.25 22.59 12.29
C LEU A 105 -0.66 23.00 11.13
N SER A 106 -0.76 22.19 10.08
CA SER A 106 -1.55 22.50 8.89
C SER A 106 -2.93 21.84 8.86
N VAL A 107 -3.23 20.98 9.85
CA VAL A 107 -4.48 20.23 9.92
C VAL A 107 -5.25 20.66 11.17
N ASP A 108 -6.35 21.40 10.96
CA ASP A 108 -7.23 21.84 12.03
C ASP A 108 -7.83 20.64 12.78
N GLY A 109 -7.80 20.69 14.13
CA GLY A 109 -8.41 19.69 14.99
C GLY A 109 -7.54 18.47 15.32
N LEU A 110 -6.29 18.41 14.84
CA LEU A 110 -5.36 17.31 15.14
C LEU A 110 -4.19 17.78 16.00
N THR A 111 -4.03 17.17 17.18
CA THR A 111 -2.85 17.44 18.00
C THR A 111 -1.61 16.72 17.46
N ALA A 112 -0.44 17.31 17.65
CA ALA A 112 0.83 16.70 17.23
C ALA A 112 1.06 15.30 17.85
N ALA A 113 0.59 15.08 19.08
CA ALA A 113 0.68 13.79 19.76
C ALA A 113 -0.18 12.72 19.07
N GLN A 114 -1.47 13.00 18.82
CA GLN A 114 -2.39 12.07 18.15
C GLN A 114 -1.94 11.74 16.73
N LEU A 115 -1.44 12.74 16.00
CA LEU A 115 -0.90 12.50 14.66
C LEU A 115 0.36 11.63 14.73
N GLY A 116 1.26 11.87 15.69
CA GLY A 116 2.48 11.09 15.90
C GLY A 116 2.20 9.61 16.11
N ASP A 117 1.32 9.27 17.07
CA ASP A 117 1.01 7.88 17.42
C ASP A 117 0.34 7.12 16.25
N SER A 118 -0.60 7.78 15.57
CA SER A 118 -1.25 7.21 14.38
C SER A 118 -0.28 7.06 13.20
N LEU A 119 0.62 8.02 13.01
CA LEU A 119 1.62 7.99 11.94
C LEU A 119 2.63 6.87 12.18
N ILE A 120 3.11 6.68 13.41
CA ILE A 120 3.99 5.55 13.78
C ILE A 120 3.32 4.21 13.45
N SER A 121 2.03 4.06 13.77
CA SER A 121 1.26 2.85 13.45
C SER A 121 1.04 2.65 11.93
N PHE A 122 1.07 3.74 11.16
CA PHE A 122 0.94 3.73 9.71
C PHE A 122 2.25 3.47 8.96
N LEU A 123 3.41 3.74 9.57
CA LEU A 123 4.72 3.56 8.93
C LEU A 123 4.95 2.14 8.38
N PRO A 124 4.62 1.04 9.10
CA PRO A 124 4.78 -0.31 8.57
C PRO A 124 3.97 -0.54 7.29
N TYR A 125 2.75 -0.01 7.22
CA TYR A 125 1.90 -0.12 6.04
C TYR A 125 2.53 0.59 4.83
N VAL A 126 2.96 1.84 4.99
CA VAL A 126 3.61 2.60 3.91
C VAL A 126 4.93 1.94 3.48
N PHE A 127 5.68 1.42 4.44
CA PHE A 127 6.91 0.69 4.15
C PHE A 127 6.64 -0.52 3.25
N CYS A 128 5.66 -1.36 3.63
CA CYS A 128 5.27 -2.54 2.84
C CYS A 128 4.79 -2.15 1.43
N LEU A 129 4.00 -1.09 1.31
CA LEU A 129 3.52 -0.59 0.02
C LEU A 129 4.66 -0.21 -0.93
N VAL A 130 5.68 0.53 -0.45
CA VAL A 130 6.78 0.97 -1.31
C VAL A 130 7.75 -0.16 -1.57
N ALA A 131 8.20 -0.87 -0.53
CA ALA A 131 9.17 -1.97 -0.66
C ALA A 131 8.62 -3.11 -1.54
N GLY A 132 7.35 -3.47 -1.33
CA GLY A 132 6.63 -4.51 -2.07
C GLY A 132 5.96 -4.03 -3.36
N GLY A 133 5.93 -2.72 -3.65
CA GLY A 133 5.14 -2.14 -4.75
C GLY A 133 5.54 -2.59 -6.16
N HIS A 134 6.66 -3.29 -6.30
CA HIS A 134 7.13 -3.86 -7.55
C HIS A 134 6.70 -5.32 -7.78
N ILE A 135 6.18 -6.02 -6.76
CA ILE A 135 5.90 -7.47 -6.80
C ILE A 135 4.87 -7.79 -7.88
N GLU A 136 3.78 -7.03 -7.97
CA GLU A 136 2.75 -7.25 -8.98
C GLU A 136 3.30 -7.08 -10.40
N ALA A 137 4.07 -6.02 -10.64
CA ALA A 137 4.70 -5.76 -11.92
C ALA A 137 5.70 -6.87 -12.27
N ALA A 138 6.48 -7.34 -11.31
CA ALA A 138 7.42 -8.43 -11.48
C ALA A 138 6.72 -9.76 -11.86
N LEU A 139 5.59 -10.08 -11.22
CA LEU A 139 4.80 -11.27 -11.53
C LEU A 139 4.17 -11.21 -12.93
N VAL A 140 3.62 -10.05 -13.31
CA VAL A 140 3.09 -9.82 -14.65
C VAL A 140 4.20 -9.94 -15.70
N ALA A 141 5.34 -9.28 -15.47
CA ALA A 141 6.50 -9.32 -16.37
C ALA A 141 7.11 -10.73 -16.50
N SER A 142 7.05 -11.53 -15.44
CA SER A 142 7.50 -12.94 -15.45
C SER A 142 6.51 -13.89 -16.13
N GLY A 143 5.41 -13.39 -16.69
CA GLY A 143 4.39 -14.20 -17.35
C GLY A 143 3.50 -14.98 -16.37
N ARG A 144 3.42 -14.55 -15.10
CA ARG A 144 2.64 -15.17 -14.03
C ARG A 144 1.46 -14.27 -13.57
N PRO A 145 0.57 -13.81 -14.48
CA PRO A 145 -0.52 -12.91 -14.11
C PRO A 145 -1.54 -13.55 -13.16
N MET A 146 -1.70 -14.89 -13.20
CA MET A 146 -2.59 -15.59 -12.27
C MET A 146 -2.14 -15.42 -10.80
N TRP A 147 -0.84 -15.50 -10.54
CA TRP A 147 -0.28 -15.30 -9.21
C TRP A 147 -0.43 -13.85 -8.75
N GLN A 148 -0.29 -12.88 -9.66
CA GLN A 148 -0.57 -11.47 -9.35
C GLN A 148 -2.04 -11.29 -8.92
N ALA A 149 -2.99 -11.86 -9.66
CA ALA A 149 -4.40 -11.77 -9.30
C ALA A 149 -4.71 -12.45 -7.97
N VAL A 150 -4.14 -13.63 -7.69
CA VAL A 150 -4.31 -14.32 -6.40
C VAL A 150 -3.81 -13.45 -5.24
N ILE A 151 -2.62 -12.86 -5.37
CA ILE A 151 -2.07 -11.97 -4.33
C ILE A 151 -2.96 -10.75 -4.14
N ALA A 152 -3.44 -10.13 -5.23
CA ALA A 152 -4.33 -8.98 -5.15
C ALA A 152 -5.66 -9.31 -4.43
N TRP A 153 -6.24 -10.47 -4.71
CA TRP A 153 -7.46 -10.92 -4.03
C TRP A 153 -7.22 -11.26 -2.57
N LEU A 154 -6.12 -11.95 -2.24
CA LEU A 154 -5.76 -12.24 -0.86
C LEU A 154 -5.54 -10.94 -0.06
N GLY A 155 -4.76 -10.01 -0.61
CA GLY A 155 -4.56 -8.69 -0.01
C GLY A 155 -5.86 -7.91 0.16
N ALA A 156 -6.78 -7.98 -0.83
CA ALA A 156 -8.11 -7.38 -0.72
C ALA A 156 -8.93 -7.99 0.44
N VAL A 157 -8.91 -9.31 0.61
CA VAL A 157 -9.59 -10.00 1.71
C VAL A 157 -8.99 -9.59 3.05
N VAL A 158 -7.66 -9.52 3.17
CA VAL A 158 -6.99 -9.08 4.40
C VAL A 158 -7.34 -7.63 4.72
N LEU A 159 -7.28 -6.71 3.75
CA LEU A 159 -7.66 -5.30 3.94
C LEU A 159 -9.11 -5.15 4.43
N ILE A 160 -10.06 -5.82 3.75
CA ILE A 160 -11.48 -5.77 4.12
C ILE A 160 -11.70 -6.41 5.48
N GLY A 161 -11.01 -7.53 5.77
CA GLY A 161 -11.06 -8.21 7.06
C GLY A 161 -10.58 -7.30 8.20
N SER A 162 -9.45 -6.62 8.02
CA SER A 162 -8.90 -5.67 8.99
C SER A 162 -9.85 -4.50 9.24
N ALA A 163 -10.46 -3.93 8.20
CA ALA A 163 -11.45 -2.87 8.35
C ALA A 163 -12.78 -3.35 8.97
N SER A 164 -13.20 -4.58 8.67
CA SER A 164 -14.37 -5.20 9.29
C SER A 164 -14.12 -5.46 10.77
N GLY A 165 -12.91 -5.84 11.15
CA GLY A 165 -12.48 -5.95 12.55
C GLY A 165 -12.65 -4.63 13.30
N ALA A 166 -12.27 -3.51 12.67
CA ALA A 166 -12.50 -2.19 13.26
C ALA A 166 -13.99 -1.88 13.46
N TYR A 167 -14.84 -2.27 12.50
CA TYR A 167 -16.30 -2.11 12.61
C TYR A 167 -16.94 -2.97 13.70
N VAL A 168 -16.52 -4.23 13.84
CA VAL A 168 -17.14 -5.18 14.79
C VAL A 168 -16.61 -5.00 16.21
N PHE A 169 -15.32 -4.73 16.37
CA PHE A 169 -14.66 -4.69 17.67
C PHE A 169 -14.35 -3.27 18.17
N ASN A 170 -14.78 -2.23 17.44
CA ASN A 170 -14.50 -0.81 17.74
C ASN A 170 -12.99 -0.55 17.92
N TRP A 171 -12.16 -1.03 16.97
CA TRP A 171 -10.72 -0.78 17.04
C TRP A 171 -10.39 0.70 16.91
N SER A 172 -9.29 1.11 17.56
CA SER A 172 -8.70 2.43 17.39
C SER A 172 -8.10 2.58 15.98
N VAL A 173 -7.83 3.83 15.60
CA VAL A 173 -7.19 4.18 14.32
C VAL A 173 -5.82 3.51 14.19
N GLU A 174 -5.02 3.53 15.25
CA GLU A 174 -3.69 2.90 15.33
C GLU A 174 -3.73 1.40 15.09
N LEU A 175 -4.63 0.70 15.78
CA LEU A 175 -4.76 -0.76 15.69
C LEU A 175 -5.27 -1.16 14.30
N THR A 176 -6.11 -0.33 13.69
CA THR A 176 -6.55 -0.51 12.30
C THR A 176 -5.40 -0.34 11.32
N PHE A 177 -4.53 0.68 11.48
CA PHE A 177 -3.34 0.81 10.64
C PHE A 177 -2.37 -0.37 10.79
N ALA A 178 -2.16 -0.84 12.03
CA ALA A 178 -1.36 -2.03 12.28
C ALA A 178 -1.95 -3.27 11.57
N ALA A 179 -3.27 -3.46 11.65
CA ALA A 179 -3.95 -4.57 10.97
C ALA A 179 -3.92 -4.44 9.44
N LEU A 180 -3.95 -3.22 8.89
CA LEU A 180 -3.83 -2.98 7.45
C LEU A 180 -2.41 -3.27 6.94
N SER A 181 -1.38 -3.13 7.77
CA SER A 181 0.00 -3.46 7.41
C SER A 181 0.27 -4.95 7.16
N ALA A 182 -0.66 -5.82 7.56
CA ALA A 182 -0.59 -7.26 7.34
C ALA A 182 -1.11 -7.70 5.94
N ALA A 183 -1.69 -6.77 5.16
CA ALA A 183 -2.23 -7.04 3.83
C ALA A 183 -1.19 -6.90 2.72
#